data_AF-A0A0R3Q151-F1
#
_entry.id   AF-A0A0R3Q151-F1
#
_cell.length_a   1.000
_cell.length_b   1.000
_cell.length_c   1.000
_cell.angle_alpha   90.00
_cell.angle_beta   90.00
_cell.angle_gamma   90.00
#
_symmetry.space_group_name_H-M   'P 1'
#
loop_
_entity.id
_entity.type
_entity.pdbx_description
1 polymer ?
#
loop_
_entity_poly.entity_id
_entity_poly.type
_entity_poly.pdbx_seq_one_letter_code
_entity_poly.pdbx_strand_id
1 'polypeptide(L)' 'MLHIEIDVLKAAKAAKTKHFCDHLLTFQGSNRPDYVYMVMTLLFKDLHKLRSETSDNWFTISTSLRLSMQSLKVG' A
#
# COMPACT_ATOMS: atom_id res chain seq x y z
N MET A 1 -6.44 15.61 -4.75
CA MET A 1 -6.42 14.38 -3.93
C MET A 1 -5.09 13.65 -4.08
N LEU A 2 -4.68 13.30 -5.31
CA LEU A 2 -3.41 12.58 -5.58
C LEU A 2 -2.15 13.18 -4.94
N HIS A 3 -2.06 14.50 -4.87
CA HIS A 3 -0.88 15.17 -4.31
C HIS A 3 -0.59 14.77 -2.84
N ILE A 4 -1.63 14.64 -2.01
CA ILE A 4 -1.46 14.24 -0.59
C ILE A 4 -1.01 12.78 -0.51
N GLU A 5 -1.63 11.90 -1.29
CA GLU A 5 -1.28 10.47 -1.35
C GLU A 5 0.18 10.26 -1.81
N ILE A 6 0.61 11.04 -2.81
CA ILE A 6 1.99 11.08 -3.30
C ILE A 6 2.95 11.55 -2.19
N ASP A 7 2.63 12.63 -1.49
CA ASP A 7 3.51 13.21 -0.47
C ASP A 7 3.66 12.29 0.74
N VAL A 8 2.58 11.64 1.17
CA VAL A 8 2.61 10.61 2.23
C VAL A 8 3.51 9.45 1.82
N LEU A 9 3.38 8.94 0.59
CA LEU A 9 4.23 7.84 0.11
C LEU A 9 5.70 8.24 -0.03
N LYS A 10 5.99 9.49 -0.44
CA LYS A 10 7.36 10.04 -0.44
C LYS A 10 7.94 10.10 0.97
N ALA A 11 7.16 10.57 1.95
CA ALA A 11 7.59 10.66 3.34
C ALA A 11 7.85 9.27 3.94
N ALA A 12 6.96 8.30 3.69
CA ALA A 12 7.11 6.91 4.13
C ALA A 12 8.38 6.26 3.53
N LYS A 13 8.63 6.48 2.24
CA LYS A 13 9.87 6.05 1.57
C LYS A 13 11.11 6.69 2.20
N ALA A 14 11.08 7.99 2.49
CA ALA A 14 12.20 8.69 3.14
C ALA A 14 12.47 8.14 4.55
N ALA A 15 11.42 7.76 5.28
CA ALA A 15 11.49 7.09 6.58
C ALA A 15 11.88 5.60 6.49
N LYS A 16 12.12 5.05 5.28
CA LYS A 16 12.50 3.65 5.03
C LYS A 16 11.50 2.65 5.63
N THR A 17 10.22 3.00 5.63
CA THR A 17 9.17 2.13 6.17
C THR A 17 9.01 0.89 5.31
N LYS A 18 9.15 -0.29 5.92
CA LYS A 18 9.14 -1.59 5.21
C LYS A 18 7.80 -1.98 4.57
N HIS A 19 6.69 -1.48 5.11
CA HIS A 19 5.34 -1.95 4.76
C HIS A 19 4.60 -1.03 3.76
N PHE A 20 5.31 -0.07 3.16
CA PHE A 20 4.80 0.80 2.11
C PHE A 20 5.43 0.45 0.76
N CYS A 21 4.79 0.87 -0.34
CA CYS A 21 5.30 0.59 -1.69
C CYS A 21 6.52 1.46 -2.02
N ASP A 22 7.66 0.83 -2.35
CA ASP A 22 8.96 1.48 -2.54
C ASP A 22 9.10 2.30 -3.84
N HIS A 23 8.38 1.93 -4.90
CA HIS A 23 8.60 2.48 -6.24
C HIS A 23 7.53 3.50 -6.64
N LEU A 24 7.61 4.69 -6.05
CA LEU A 24 6.81 5.82 -6.47
C LEU A 24 7.46 6.56 -7.65
N LEU A 25 6.86 6.50 -8.84
CA LEU A 25 7.12 7.47 -9.90
C LEU A 25 5.91 8.38 -10.03
N THR A 26 6.16 9.68 -9.88
CA THR A 26 5.15 10.72 -10.11
C THR A 26 5.44 11.33 -11.47
N PHE A 27 4.50 11.21 -12.40
CA PHE A 27 4.61 11.87 -13.69
C PHE A 27 3.60 13.01 -13.71
N GLN A 28 4.10 14.22 -13.61
CA GLN A 28 3.37 15.40 -14.03
C GLN A 28 3.71 15.57 -15.51
N GLY A 29 2.81 15.13 -16.40
CA GLY A 29 3.10 15.08 -17.83
C GLY A 29 3.53 16.45 -18.34
N SER A 30 4.77 16.58 -18.83
CA SER A 30 5.29 17.84 -19.37
C SER A 30 4.50 18.34 -20.58
N ASN A 31 3.75 17.45 -21.24
CA ASN A 31 3.06 17.71 -22.50
C ASN A 31 1.52 17.77 -22.39
N ARG A 32 0.91 17.36 -21.26
CA ARG A 32 -0.54 17.48 -20.99
C ARG A 32 -0.78 17.58 -19.48
N PRO A 33 -1.09 18.77 -18.95
CA PRO A 33 -1.26 19.00 -17.50
C PRO A 33 -2.57 18.44 -16.93
N ASP A 34 -3.42 17.83 -17.75
CA ASP A 34 -4.79 17.48 -17.37
C ASP A 34 -4.90 16.25 -16.44
N TYR A 35 -3.81 15.48 -16.28
CA TYR A 35 -3.83 14.26 -15.48
C TYR A 35 -2.57 14.10 -14.63
N VAL A 36 -2.78 13.85 -13.33
CA VAL A 36 -1.74 13.42 -12.40
C VAL A 36 -1.92 11.91 -12.22
N TYR A 37 -0.86 11.14 -12.43
CA TYR A 37 -0.89 9.70 -12.19
C TYR A 37 0.31 9.24 -11.38
N MET A 38 0.10 8.14 -10.66
CA MET A 38 1.04 7.54 -9.74
C MET A 38 1.35 6.12 -10.18
N VAL A 39 2.63 5.81 -10.36
CA VAL A 39 3.09 4.44 -10.60
C VAL A 39 3.65 3.90 -9.30
N MET A 40 3.20 2.72 -8.89
CA MET A 40 3.62 2.01 -7.68
C MET A 40 3.76 0.50 -7.95
N THR A 41 4.45 -0.20 -7.06
CA THR A 41 4.54 -1.66 -7.09
C THR A 41 3.15 -2.28 -6.94
N LEU A 42 2.75 -3.12 -7.90
CA LEU A 42 1.52 -3.88 -7.79
C LEU A 42 1.68 -4.99 -6.74
N LEU A 43 0.79 -5.02 -5.76
CA LEU A 43 0.73 -6.06 -4.73
C LEU A 43 -0.26 -7.16 -5.13
N PHE A 44 -0.25 -8.24 -4.35
CA PHE A 44 -1.20 -9.34 -4.48
C PHE A 44 -2.59 -8.96 -3.97
N LYS A 45 -3.47 -9.96 -3.89
CA LYS A 45 -4.85 -9.84 -3.38
C LYS A 45 -4.89 -9.06 -2.06
N ASP A 46 -5.91 -8.24 -1.92
CA ASP A 46 -6.20 -7.55 -0.67
C ASP A 46 -6.60 -8.55 0.43
N LEU A 47 -6.50 -8.11 1.70
CA LEU A 47 -6.81 -8.94 2.86
C LEU A 47 -8.28 -9.39 2.90
N HIS A 48 -9.20 -8.59 2.35
CA HIS A 48 -10.61 -8.93 2.32
C HIS A 48 -10.86 -10.10 1.34
N LYS A 49 -10.23 -10.07 0.18
CA LYS A 49 -10.28 -11.16 -0.81
C LYS A 49 -9.62 -12.43 -0.26
N LEU A 50 -8.46 -12.32 0.37
CA LEU A 50 -7.80 -13.45 1.03
C LEU A 50 -8.67 -14.06 2.13
N ARG A 51 -9.34 -13.25 2.95
CA ARG A 51 -10.29 -13.73 3.95
C ARG A 51 -11.45 -14.50 3.30
N SER A 52 -12.03 -13.95 2.24
CA SER A 52 -13.17 -14.59 1.55
C SER A 52 -12.87 -15.94 0.91
N GLU A 53 -11.58 -16.22 0.63
CA GLU A 53 -11.13 -17.49 0.06
C GLU A 53 -10.82 -18.55 1.14
N THR A 54 -10.81 -18.18 2.42
CA THR A 54 -10.73 -19.16 3.51
C THR A 54 -12.05 -19.92 3.63
N SER A 55 -11.99 -21.20 4.01
CA SER A 55 -13.15 -22.10 4.14
C SER A 55 -14.27 -21.48 4.98
N ASP A 56 -13.90 -20.85 6.08
CA ASP A 56 -14.87 -20.34 7.04
C ASP A 56 -15.13 -18.83 6.90
N ASN A 57 -14.42 -18.14 5.99
CA ASN A 57 -14.45 -16.67 5.77
C ASN A 57 -13.91 -15.83 6.96
N TRP A 58 -13.01 -16.39 7.75
CA TRP A 58 -12.27 -15.68 8.80
C TRP A 58 -10.83 -16.18 8.90
N PHE A 59 -9.95 -15.28 9.31
CA PHE A 59 -8.58 -15.65 9.62
C PHE A 59 -8.51 -16.30 11.00
N THR A 60 -7.73 -17.38 11.10
CA THR A 60 -7.37 -17.96 12.39
C THR A 60 -6.71 -16.93 13.29
N ILE A 61 -6.74 -17.15 14.60
CA ILE A 61 -6.11 -16.23 15.56
C ILE A 61 -4.62 -16.01 15.29
N SER A 62 -3.91 -17.04 14.84
CA SER A 62 -2.51 -16.97 14.45
C SER A 62 -2.29 -16.03 13.27
N THR A 63 -3.09 -16.17 12.21
CA THR A 63 -3.01 -15.29 11.03
C THR A 63 -3.38 -13.85 11.39
N SER A 64 -4.47 -13.66 12.13
CA SER A 64 -4.92 -12.35 12.60
C SER A 64 -3.86 -11.63 13.43
N LEU A 65 -3.20 -12.33 14.36
CA LEU A 65 -2.14 -11.75 15.18
C LEU A 65 -0.93 -11.31 14.32
N ARG A 66 -0.50 -12.15 13.38
CA ARG A 66 0.61 -11.81 12.48
C ARG A 66 0.28 -10.62 11.59
N LEU A 67 -0.94 -10.58 11.02
CA LEU A 67 -1.40 -9.44 10.23
C LEU A 67 -1.37 -8.15 11.06
N SER A 68 -1.93 -8.18 12.27
CA SER A 68 -1.92 -7.04 13.19
C SER A 68 -0.49 -6.59 13.53
N MET A 69 0.44 -7.51 13.76
CA MET A 69 1.84 -7.17 14.02
C MET A 69 2.52 -6.49 12.82
N GLN A 70 2.22 -6.92 11.59
CA GLN A 70 2.79 -6.28 10.39
C GLN A 70 2.13 -4.93 10.12
N SER A 71 0.83 -4.77 10.39
CA SER A 71 0.13 -3.50 10.24
C SER A 71 0.53 -2.46 11.29
N LEU A 72 0.82 -2.91 12.52
CA LEU A 72 1.25 -2.03 13.61
C LEU A 72 2.73 -1.68 13.54
N LYS A 73 3.56 -2.47 12.85
CA LYS A 73 5.01 -2.27 12.83
C LYS A 73 5.35 -0.87 12.33
N VAL A 74 5.68 -0.01 13.29
CA VAL A 74 6.32 1.28 13.07
C VAL A 74 7.76 0.95 12.68
N GLY A 75 8.14 1.34 11.46
CA GLY A 75 9.51 1.20 10.95
C GLY A 75 10.49 2.06 11.74
#